data_AF-A0A7J5HLU0-F1
#
_entry.id   AF-A0A7J5HLU0-F1
#
_cell.length_a   1.000
_cell.length_b   1.000
_cell.length_c   1.000
_cell.angle_alpha   90.00
_cell.angle_beta   90.00
_cell.angle_gamma   90.00
#
_symmetry.space_group_name_H-M   'P 1'
#
loop_
_entity.id
_entity.type
_entity.pdbx_description
1 polymer ?
#
loop_
_entity_poly.entity_id
_entity_poly.type
_entity_poly.pdbx_seq_one_letter_code
_entity_poly.pdbx_strand_id
1 'polypeptide(L)'
;MEIITFESKAYKELDNKITAIADYIFNHAEMAKQSEEDMWVDSYEVCTFLKISEKTLQRLRVSGTIAYSNIRGRYFYKVSEIRRMLEERLIRSNKENIDNLITNHQLYAKERGNLRKNK
;
A
#
# COMPACT_ATOMS: atom_id res chain seq x y z
N MET A 1 10.81 27.60 37.23
CA MET A 1 10.80 27.67 35.76
C MET A 1 12.25 27.78 35.34
N GLU A 2 12.81 26.73 34.76
CA GLU A 2 14.15 26.80 34.18
C GLU A 2 14.08 27.46 32.81
N ILE A 3 14.90 28.48 32.58
CA ILE A 3 14.96 29.23 31.32
C ILE A 3 16.33 28.95 30.72
N ILE A 4 16.33 28.25 29.58
CA ILE A 4 17.53 28.01 28.78
C ILE A 4 17.53 29.05 27.65
N THR A 5 18.59 29.83 27.56
CA THR A 5 18.77 30.84 26.51
C THR A 5 19.88 30.41 25.57
N PHE A 6 19.69 30.63 24.27
CA PHE A 6 20.67 30.29 23.25
C PHE A 6 20.50 31.22 22.05
N GLU A 7 21.52 31.25 21.19
CA GLU A 7 21.58 32.16 20.06
C GLU A 7 20.41 31.91 19.09
N SER A 8 19.73 32.99 18.67
CA SER A 8 18.62 32.90 17.72
C SER A 8 19.01 32.21 16.40
N LYS A 9 20.27 32.35 15.97
CA LYS A 9 20.81 31.65 14.80
C LYS A 9 20.84 30.14 15.01
N ALA A 10 21.33 29.67 16.16
CA ALA A 10 21.34 28.25 16.52
C ALA A 10 19.93 27.67 16.59
N TYR A 11 18.94 28.44 17.07
CA TYR A 11 17.53 28.04 17.03
C TYR A 11 17.02 27.84 15.61
N LYS A 12 17.25 28.82 14.72
CA LYS A 12 16.82 28.72 13.32
C LYS A 12 17.47 27.55 12.59
N GLU A 13 18.74 27.26 12.86
CA GLU A 13 19.41 26.09 12.29
C GLU A 13 18.80 24.78 12.79
N LEU A 14 18.40 24.71 14.05
CA LEU A 14 17.71 23.55 14.61
C LEU A 14 16.31 23.39 13.98
N ASP A 15 15.54 24.47 13.90
CA ASP A 15 14.21 24.49 13.29
C ASP A 15 14.27 24.02 11.84
N ASN A 16 15.18 24.59 11.04
CA ASN A 16 15.40 24.17 9.65
C ASN A 16 15.74 22.68 9.53
N LYS A 17 16.55 22.13 10.45
CA LYS A 17 16.87 20.69 10.46
C LYS A 17 15.64 19.85 10.80
N ILE A 18 14.81 20.30 11.75
CA ILE A 18 13.56 19.62 12.11
C ILE A 18 12.59 19.65 10.93
N THR A 19 12.42 20.80 10.27
CA THR A 19 11.58 20.93 9.07
C THR A 19 12.08 20.02 7.96
N ALA A 20 13.38 19.98 7.69
CA ALA A 20 13.94 19.10 6.67
C ALA A 20 13.68 17.61 6.95
N ILE A 21 13.75 17.19 8.22
CA ILE A 21 13.39 15.83 8.65
C ILE A 21 11.89 15.58 8.44
N ALA A 22 11.04 16.53 8.85
CA ALA A 22 9.61 16.42 8.68
C ALA A 22 9.23 16.27 7.21
N ASP A 23 9.74 17.15 6.35
CA ASP A 23 9.52 17.13 4.91
C ASP A 23 10.01 15.81 4.29
N TYR A 24 11.17 15.31 4.70
CA TYR A 24 11.67 14.02 4.24
C TYR A 24 10.72 12.87 4.61
N ILE A 25 10.23 12.83 5.87
CA ILE A 25 9.31 11.79 6.32
C ILE A 25 7.98 11.86 5.55
N PHE A 26 7.40 13.05 5.39
CA PHE A 26 6.13 13.22 4.65
C PHE A 26 6.26 12.79 3.19
N ASN A 27 7.30 13.24 2.50
CA ASN A 27 7.53 12.86 1.12
C ASN A 27 7.76 11.35 0.98
N HIS A 28 8.51 10.74 1.89
CA HIS A 28 8.75 9.30 1.86
C HIS A 28 7.48 8.49 2.14
N ALA A 29 6.62 8.97 3.04
CA ALA A 29 5.33 8.34 3.33
C ALA A 29 4.37 8.40 2.12
N GLU A 30 4.28 9.55 1.44
CA GLU A 30 3.45 9.70 0.24
C GLU A 30 3.97 8.83 -0.92
N MET A 31 5.29 8.79 -1.14
CA MET A 31 5.89 7.91 -2.14
C MET A 31 5.65 6.43 -1.84
N ALA A 32 5.74 6.01 -0.57
CA ALA A 32 5.47 4.64 -0.16
C ALA A 32 4.00 4.28 -0.41
N LYS A 33 3.07 5.17 -0.07
CA LYS A 33 1.64 4.97 -0.31
C LYS A 33 1.30 4.87 -1.80
N GLN A 34 1.89 5.72 -2.62
CA GLN A 34 1.68 5.66 -4.07
C GLN A 34 2.22 4.37 -4.68
N SER A 35 3.38 3.91 -4.21
CA SER A 35 3.96 2.61 -4.57
C SER A 35 3.04 1.44 -4.19
N GLU A 36 2.39 1.50 -3.04
CA GLU A 36 1.42 0.49 -2.62
C GLU A 36 0.17 0.49 -3.51
N GLU A 37 -0.34 1.65 -3.89
CA GLU A 37 -1.55 1.78 -4.72
C GLU A 37 -1.37 1.28 -6.16
N ASP A 38 -0.17 1.37 -6.70
CA ASP A 38 0.20 0.89 -8.04
C ASP A 38 0.59 -0.59 -8.09
N MET A 39 0.68 -1.26 -6.93
CA MET A 39 0.97 -2.68 -6.83
C MET A 39 -0.14 -3.53 -7.46
N TRP A 40 0.28 -4.57 -8.20
CA TRP A 40 -0.62 -5.55 -8.81
C TRP A 40 -0.66 -6.84 -7.99
N VAL A 41 -1.86 -7.23 -7.59
CA VAL A 41 -2.15 -8.46 -6.84
C VAL A 41 -3.01 -9.40 -7.65
N ASP A 42 -2.84 -10.71 -7.47
CA ASP A 42 -3.61 -11.70 -8.21
C ASP A 42 -4.94 -12.06 -7.54
N SER A 43 -5.80 -12.81 -8.25
CA SER A 43 -7.10 -13.23 -7.71
C SER A 43 -7.00 -14.13 -6.49
N TYR A 44 -5.93 -14.91 -6.36
CA TYR A 44 -5.75 -15.83 -5.23
C TYR A 44 -5.43 -15.04 -3.96
N GLU A 45 -4.48 -14.11 -4.03
CA GLU A 45 -4.13 -13.22 -2.93
C GLU A 45 -5.36 -12.40 -2.50
N VAL A 46 -6.06 -11.81 -3.46
CA VAL A 46 -7.26 -11.02 -3.20
C VAL A 46 -8.33 -11.85 -2.49
N CYS A 47 -8.67 -13.05 -2.97
CA CYS A 47 -9.64 -13.91 -2.29
C CYS A 47 -9.18 -14.31 -0.88
N THR A 48 -7.90 -14.64 -0.72
CA THR A 48 -7.31 -15.16 0.52
C THR A 48 -7.32 -14.12 1.63
N PHE A 49 -6.91 -12.89 1.31
CA PHE A 49 -6.76 -11.83 2.29
C PHE A 49 -8.05 -11.04 2.50
N LEU A 50 -8.79 -10.70 1.44
CA LEU A 50 -10.05 -9.97 1.58
C LEU A 50 -11.21 -10.84 2.06
N LYS A 51 -11.00 -12.16 2.20
CA LYS A 51 -12.02 -13.14 2.63
C LYS A 51 -13.28 -13.12 1.76
N ILE A 52 -13.09 -12.88 0.46
CA ILE A 52 -14.15 -12.91 -0.54
C ILE A 52 -14.02 -14.14 -1.42
N SER A 53 -15.15 -14.63 -1.92
CA SER A 53 -15.16 -15.77 -2.84
C SER A 53 -14.74 -15.35 -4.24
N GLU A 54 -14.17 -16.29 -5.00
CA GLU A 54 -13.85 -16.09 -6.41
C GLU A 54 -15.09 -15.70 -7.23
N LYS A 55 -16.26 -16.26 -6.89
CA LYS A 55 -17.55 -15.91 -7.50
C LYS A 55 -17.90 -14.43 -7.31
N THR A 56 -17.50 -13.83 -6.17
CA THR A 56 -17.68 -12.40 -5.91
C THR A 56 -16.80 -11.56 -6.85
N LEU A 57 -15.52 -11.92 -6.98
CA LEU A 57 -14.63 -11.24 -7.94
C LEU A 57 -15.10 -11.43 -9.39
N GLN A 58 -15.55 -12.63 -9.74
CA GLN A 58 -16.10 -12.89 -11.07
C GLN A 58 -17.31 -12.00 -11.36
N ARG A 59 -18.26 -11.89 -10.42
CA ARG A 59 -19.42 -11.01 -10.55
C ARG A 59 -18.98 -9.57 -10.82
N LEU A 60 -18.04 -9.06 -10.04
CA LEU A 60 -17.53 -7.69 -10.16
C LEU A 60 -16.84 -7.44 -11.50
N ARG A 61 -16.08 -8.42 -12.00
CA ARG A 61 -15.46 -8.34 -13.34
C ARG A 61 -16.51 -8.31 -14.44
N VAL A 62 -17.50 -9.21 -14.38
CA VAL A 62 -18.57 -9.32 -15.38
C VAL A 62 -19.46 -8.09 -15.39
N SER A 63 -19.74 -7.50 -14.22
CA SER A 63 -20.50 -6.25 -14.12
C SER A 63 -19.71 -4.99 -14.48
N GLY A 64 -18.42 -5.12 -14.81
CA GLY A 64 -17.54 -3.98 -15.12
C GLY A 64 -17.28 -3.05 -13.93
N THR A 65 -17.53 -3.52 -12.70
CA THR A 65 -17.44 -2.71 -11.49
C THR A 65 -16.01 -2.63 -10.96
N ILE A 66 -15.15 -3.56 -11.35
CA ILE A 66 -13.73 -3.60 -10.97
C ILE A 66 -12.85 -3.59 -12.21
N ALA A 67 -11.86 -2.70 -12.25
CA ALA A 67 -10.80 -2.72 -13.24
C ALA A 67 -9.83 -3.89 -12.99
N TYR A 68 -9.48 -4.61 -14.06
CA TYR A 68 -8.57 -5.75 -13.97
C TYR A 68 -7.69 -5.86 -15.22
N SER A 69 -6.59 -6.59 -15.09
CA SER A 69 -5.75 -7.01 -16.20
C SER A 69 -5.79 -8.54 -16.31
N ASN A 70 -6.00 -9.07 -17.52
CA ASN A 70 -5.89 -10.50 -17.78
C ASN A 70 -4.56 -10.79 -18.48
N ILE A 71 -3.73 -11.60 -17.85
CA ILE A 71 -2.45 -12.04 -18.40
C ILE A 71 -2.42 -13.55 -18.37
N ARG A 72 -2.47 -14.18 -19.55
CA ARG A 72 -2.40 -15.64 -19.72
C ARG A 72 -3.45 -16.40 -18.88
N GLY A 73 -4.68 -15.88 -18.83
CA GLY A 73 -5.78 -16.51 -18.08
C GLY A 73 -5.77 -16.23 -16.58
N ARG A 74 -4.79 -15.47 -16.06
CA ARG A 74 -4.78 -14.97 -14.68
C ARG A 74 -5.24 -13.53 -14.62
N TYR A 75 -6.04 -13.21 -13.61
CA TYR A 75 -6.54 -11.86 -13.38
C TYR A 75 -5.76 -11.18 -12.27
N PHE A 76 -5.37 -9.94 -12.54
CA PHE A 76 -4.64 -9.06 -11.66
C PHE A 76 -5.42 -7.77 -11.44
N TYR A 77 -5.28 -7.20 -10.24
CA TYR A 77 -5.94 -5.97 -9.83
C TYR A 77 -4.91 -5.05 -9.19
N LYS A 78 -5.10 -3.75 -9.39
CA LYS A 78 -4.35 -2.77 -8.61
C LYS A 78 -4.88 -2.72 -7.18
N VAL A 79 -4.00 -2.52 -6.21
CA VAL A 79 -4.38 -2.32 -4.81
C VAL A 79 -5.28 -1.07 -4.65
N SER A 80 -5.03 0.00 -5.41
CA SER A 80 -5.92 1.17 -5.47
C SER A 80 -7.37 0.81 -5.78
N GLU A 81 -7.58 -0.10 -6.73
CA GLU A 81 -8.92 -0.54 -7.13
C GLU A 81 -9.60 -1.39 -6.05
N ILE A 82 -8.83 -2.27 -5.39
CA ILE A 82 -9.31 -3.04 -4.24
C ILE A 82 -9.70 -2.11 -3.07
N ARG A 83 -8.91 -1.07 -2.82
CA ARG A 83 -9.19 -0.05 -1.79
C ARG A 83 -10.48 0.70 -2.12
N ARG A 84 -10.64 1.16 -3.36
CA ARG A 84 -11.87 1.82 -3.84
C ARG A 84 -13.11 0.95 -3.60
N MET A 85 -13.04 -0.34 -3.93
CA MET A 85 -14.15 -1.26 -3.70
C MET A 85 -14.54 -1.42 -2.23
N LEU A 86 -13.56 -1.34 -1.33
CA LEU A 86 -13.80 -1.41 0.11
C LEU A 86 -14.49 -0.13 0.60
N GLU A 87 -14.04 1.03 0.13
CA GLU A 87 -14.61 2.35 0.44
C GLU A 87 -16.06 2.48 -0.07
N GLU A 88 -16.32 2.00 -1.28
CA GLU A 88 -17.66 1.94 -1.88
C GLU A 88 -18.55 0.82 -1.31
N ARG A 89 -18.03 0.02 -0.37
CA ARG A 89 -18.75 -1.11 0.27
C ARG A 89 -19.26 -2.16 -0.71
N LEU A 90 -18.56 -2.34 -1.84
CA LEU A 90 -18.90 -3.34 -2.87
C LEU A 90 -18.61 -4.77 -2.41
N ILE A 91 -17.75 -4.92 -1.40
CA ILE A 91 -17.36 -6.19 -0.79
C ILE A 91 -17.47 -6.11 0.73
N ARG A 92 -17.81 -7.24 1.36
CA ARG A 92 -17.81 -7.37 2.82
C ARG A 92 -16.41 -7.75 3.30
N SER A 93 -15.50 -6.79 3.31
CA SER A 93 -14.16 -6.92 3.89
C SER A 93 -13.86 -5.72 4.79
N ASN A 94 -12.64 -5.62 5.31
CA ASN A 94 -12.24 -4.53 6.20
C ASN A 94 -10.84 -4.01 5.85
N LYS A 95 -10.44 -2.91 6.50
CA LYS A 95 -9.14 -2.26 6.26
C LYS A 95 -7.96 -3.15 6.65
N GLU A 96 -8.11 -3.92 7.74
CA GLU A 96 -7.08 -4.84 8.20
C GLU A 96 -6.76 -5.92 7.14
N ASN A 97 -7.76 -6.42 6.44
CA ASN A 97 -7.60 -7.42 5.40
C ASN A 97 -6.80 -6.90 4.19
N ILE A 98 -6.99 -5.64 3.79
CA ILE A 98 -6.21 -5.04 2.70
C ILE A 98 -4.77 -4.71 3.15
N ASP A 99 -4.58 -4.28 4.40
CA ASP A 99 -3.25 -4.05 4.95
C ASP A 99 -2.45 -5.37 5.06
N ASN A 100 -3.13 -6.46 5.44
CA ASN A 100 -2.57 -7.81 5.43
C ASN A 100 -2.20 -8.28 4.01
N LEU A 101 -3.04 -7.99 3.00
CA LEU A 101 -2.75 -8.29 1.60
C LEU A 101 -1.46 -7.60 1.14
N ILE A 102 -1.36 -6.28 1.36
CA ILE A 102 -0.19 -5.49 0.95
C ILE A 102 1.07 -6.00 1.65
N THR A 103 1.01 -6.22 2.96
CA THR A 103 2.15 -6.67 3.76
C THR A 103 2.67 -8.02 3.28
N ASN A 104 1.77 -9.01 3.08
CA ASN A 104 2.18 -10.33 2.63
C ASN A 104 2.74 -10.32 1.20
N HIS A 105 2.12 -9.56 0.29
CA HIS A 105 2.63 -9.44 -1.07
C HIS A 105 4.06 -8.86 -1.09
N GLN A 106 4.32 -7.82 -0.29
CA GLN A 106 5.66 -7.23 -0.15
C GLN A 106 6.68 -8.22 0.43
N LEU A 107 6.29 -9.03 1.43
CA LEU A 107 7.15 -10.06 2.02
C LEU A 107 7.54 -11.11 0.98
N TYR A 108 6.56 -11.67 0.25
CA TYR A 108 6.83 -12.65 -0.81
C TYR A 108 7.69 -12.06 -1.93
N ALA A 109 7.48 -10.79 -2.30
CA ALA A 109 8.33 -10.12 -3.28
C ALA A 109 9.80 -10.00 -2.80
N LYS A 110 10.01 -9.65 -1.53
CA LYS A 110 11.35 -9.56 -0.91
C LYS A 110 12.03 -10.93 -0.85
N GLU A 111 11.32 -11.97 -0.44
CA GLU A 111 11.85 -13.34 -0.38
C GLU A 111 12.33 -13.84 -1.74
N ARG A 112 11.53 -13.60 -2.80
CA ARG A 112 11.92 -13.94 -4.18
C ARG A 112 13.13 -13.16 -4.66
N GLY A 113 13.26 -11.90 -4.26
CA GLY A 113 14.45 -11.08 -4.55
C GLY A 113 15.70 -11.62 -3.85
N ASN A 114 15.58 -12.04 -2.59
CA ASN A 114 16.68 -12.60 -1.81
C ASN A 114 17.14 -13.96 -2.35
N LEU A 115 16.22 -14.82 -2.78
CA LEU A 115 16.54 -16.10 -3.44
C LEU A 115 17.36 -15.91 -4.74
N ARG A 116 17.12 -14.82 -5.47
CA ARG A 116 17.87 -14.48 -6.70
C ARG A 116 19.27 -13.93 -6.44
N LYS A 117 19.51 -13.31 -5.28
CA LYS A 117 20.83 -12.78 -4.89
C LYS A 117 21.75 -13.84 -4.31
N ASN A 118 21.20 -14.93 -3.77
CA ASN A 118 21.96 -16.05 -3.19
C ASN A 118 22.30 -17.14 -4.22
N LYS A 119 22.20 -16.86 -5.52
CA LYS A 119 22.44 -17.78 -6.62
C LYS A 119 23.42 -17.16 -7.60
#